data_AF-A0A2E8ED96-F1
#
_entry.id   AF-A0A2E8ED96-F1
#
_cell.length_a   1.000
_cell.length_b   1.000
_cell.length_c   1.000
_cell.angle_alpha   90.00
_cell.angle_beta   90.00
_cell.angle_gamma   90.00
#
_symmetry.space_group_name_H-M   'P 1'
#
loop_
_entity.id
_entity.type
_entity.pdbx_description
1 polymer ?
#
loop_
_entity_poly.entity_id
_entity_poly.type
_entity_poly.pdbx_seq_one_letter_code
_entity_poly.pdbx_strand_id
1 'polypeptide(L)'
;MMRNFGRKVRDMWIYFKAGHGGYLVYSMSIMNFVVLQHRLLIQYVPFLDKYLNKLSTFVALFFLTYIPLAVLMGYFEFRKGEMTRKPMLNPYIRDRNEATILQSESLQSYYDGDMDMAKAKIEKSIFVMRKWRKTR
;
A
#
# COMPACT_ATOMS: atom_id res chain seq x y z
N MET A 1 -39.04 -4.60 -5.57
CA MET A 1 -38.08 -5.36 -6.43
C MET A 1 -36.92 -4.50 -6.96
N MET A 2 -37.17 -3.31 -7.53
CA MET A 2 -36.13 -2.41 -8.11
C MET A 2 -35.03 -1.95 -7.13
N ARG A 3 -35.33 -1.74 -5.85
CA ARG A 3 -34.35 -1.28 -4.84
C ARG A 3 -33.22 -2.29 -4.56
N ASN A 4 -33.49 -3.59 -4.74
CA ASN A 4 -32.48 -4.64 -4.59
C ASN A 4 -31.60 -4.79 -5.84
N PHE A 5 -32.14 -4.46 -7.01
CA PHE A 5 -31.40 -4.47 -8.26
C PHE A 5 -30.34 -3.37 -8.30
N GLY A 6 -30.72 -2.13 -7.96
CA GLY A 6 -29.76 -1.01 -7.88
C GLY A 6 -28.63 -1.26 -6.88
N ARG A 7 -28.92 -1.93 -5.76
CA ARG A 7 -27.90 -2.35 -4.79
C ARG A 7 -26.93 -3.38 -5.38
N LYS A 8 -27.43 -4.44 -6.02
CA LYS A 8 -26.59 -5.47 -6.66
C LYS A 8 -25.71 -4.89 -7.75
N VAL A 9 -26.22 -3.98 -8.58
CA VAL A 9 -25.45 -3.30 -9.62
C VAL A 9 -24.33 -2.44 -9.01
N ARG A 10 -24.63 -1.69 -7.95
CA ARG A 10 -23.62 -0.89 -7.23
C ARG A 10 -22.54 -1.79 -6.63
N ASP A 11 -22.92 -2.88 -5.99
CA ASP A 11 -21.98 -3.79 -5.34
C ASP A 11 -21.10 -4.48 -6.40
N MET A 12 -21.68 -4.87 -7.55
CA MET A 12 -20.93 -5.40 -8.71
C MET A 12 -19.97 -4.37 -9.30
N TRP A 13 -20.35 -3.09 -9.38
CA TRP A 13 -19.47 -2.01 -9.81
C TRP A 13 -18.29 -1.80 -8.84
N ILE A 14 -18.52 -1.94 -7.53
CA ILE A 14 -17.46 -1.89 -6.53
C ILE A 14 -16.48 -3.06 -6.73
N TYR A 15 -17.00 -4.28 -6.91
CA TYR A 15 -16.16 -5.45 -7.19
C TYR A 15 -15.37 -5.31 -8.50
N PHE A 16 -16.00 -4.80 -9.56
CA PHE A 16 -15.33 -4.51 -10.81
C PHE A 16 -14.17 -3.52 -10.63
N LYS A 17 -14.41 -2.37 -9.99
CA LYS A 17 -13.35 -1.38 -9.77
C LYS A 17 -12.22 -1.92 -8.91
N ALA A 18 -12.54 -2.70 -7.88
CA ALA A 18 -11.54 -3.34 -7.03
C ALA A 18 -10.69 -4.34 -7.81
N GLY A 19 -11.32 -5.22 -8.60
CA GLY A 19 -10.61 -6.20 -9.42
C GLY A 19 -9.80 -5.56 -10.56
N HIS A 20 -10.41 -4.61 -11.27
CA HIS A 20 -9.79 -3.91 -12.37
C HIS A 20 -8.60 -3.07 -11.92
N GLY A 21 -8.81 -2.20 -10.93
CA GLY A 21 -7.76 -1.30 -10.42
C GLY A 21 -6.67 -2.04 -9.64
N GLY A 22 -7.02 -3.09 -8.89
CA GLY A 22 -6.08 -3.84 -8.07
C GLY A 22 -5.18 -4.78 -8.87
N TYR A 23 -5.76 -5.56 -9.78
CA TYR A 23 -5.04 -6.69 -10.40
C TYR A 23 -4.92 -6.57 -11.92
N LEU A 24 -6.00 -6.21 -12.62
CA LEU A 24 -6.00 -6.22 -14.09
C LEU A 24 -5.14 -5.10 -14.67
N VAL A 25 -5.28 -3.87 -14.16
CA VAL A 25 -4.45 -2.74 -14.61
C VAL A 25 -2.97 -3.04 -14.38
N TYR A 26 -2.62 -3.55 -13.19
CA TYR A 26 -1.23 -3.91 -12.87
C TYR A 26 -0.69 -5.00 -13.80
N SER A 27 -1.46 -6.08 -14.03
CA SER A 27 -1.07 -7.16 -14.93
C SER A 27 -0.89 -6.67 -16.37
N MET A 28 -1.82 -5.84 -16.85
CA MET A 28 -1.75 -5.24 -18.17
C MET A 28 -0.54 -4.31 -18.31
N SER A 29 -0.21 -3.54 -17.28
CA SER A 29 0.99 -2.70 -17.24
C SER A 29 2.28 -3.53 -17.32
N ILE A 30 2.38 -4.66 -16.60
CA ILE A 30 3.53 -5.56 -16.70
C ILE A 30 3.63 -6.13 -18.12
N MET A 31 2.52 -6.66 -18.66
CA MET A 31 2.50 -7.23 -20.01
C MET A 31 2.92 -6.20 -21.06
N ASN A 32 2.36 -4.99 -20.99
CA ASN A 32 2.73 -3.89 -21.88
C ASN A 32 4.19 -3.50 -21.74
N PHE A 33 4.70 -3.40 -20.52
CA PHE A 33 6.11 -3.09 -20.27
C PHE A 33 7.04 -4.13 -20.90
N VAL A 34 6.76 -5.42 -20.66
CA VAL A 34 7.54 -6.53 -21.22
C VAL A 34 7.54 -6.50 -22.75
N VAL A 35 6.36 -6.36 -23.37
CA VAL A 35 6.23 -6.34 -24.83
C VAL A 35 6.90 -5.11 -25.45
N LEU A 36 6.69 -3.92 -24.90
CA LEU A 36 7.31 -2.69 -25.38
C LEU A 36 8.83 -2.73 -25.21
N GLN A 37 9.33 -3.20 -24.08
CA GLN A 37 10.77 -3.27 -23.84
C GLN A 37 11.43 -4.28 -24.79
N HIS A 38 10.79 -5.41 -25.05
CA HIS A 38 11.28 -6.35 -26.06
C HIS A 38 11.32 -5.71 -27.46
N ARG A 39 10.27 -5.01 -27.87
CA ARG A 39 10.17 -4.47 -29.23
C ARG A 39 11.04 -3.22 -29.46
N LEU A 40 11.12 -2.33 -28.49
CA LEU A 40 11.79 -1.03 -28.64
C LEU A 40 13.23 -1.01 -28.13
N LEU A 41 13.57 -1.85 -27.15
CA LEU A 41 14.92 -1.89 -26.60
C LEU A 41 15.73 -3.06 -27.17
N ILE A 42 15.21 -4.29 -27.08
CA ILE A 42 15.98 -5.48 -27.44
C ILE A 42 16.27 -5.51 -28.94
N GLN A 43 15.27 -5.27 -29.79
CA GLN A 43 15.43 -5.31 -31.25
C GLN A 43 16.33 -4.19 -31.81
N TYR A 44 16.52 -3.09 -31.06
CA TYR A 44 17.32 -1.96 -31.51
C TYR A 44 18.74 -1.95 -30.93
N VAL A 45 19.03 -2.79 -29.93
CA VAL A 45 20.36 -2.92 -29.32
C VAL A 45 20.98 -4.24 -29.79
N PRO A 46 21.98 -4.23 -30.70
CA PRO A 46 22.51 -5.44 -31.34
C PRO A 46 23.04 -6.50 -30.35
N PHE A 47 23.60 -6.05 -29.23
CA PHE A 47 24.07 -6.93 -28.17
C PHE A 47 22.93 -7.73 -27.53
N LEU A 48 21.80 -7.07 -27.27
CA LEU A 48 20.64 -7.70 -26.63
C LEU A 48 19.87 -8.56 -27.63
N ASP A 49 19.72 -8.11 -28.87
CA ASP A 49 19.04 -8.87 -29.92
C ASP A 49 19.68 -10.26 -30.11
N LYS A 50 21.02 -10.34 -30.12
CA LYS A 50 21.75 -11.61 -30.28
C LYS A 50 21.34 -12.70 -29.27
N TYR A 51 21.02 -12.32 -28.03
CA TYR A 51 20.70 -13.27 -26.96
C TYR A 51 19.21 -13.34 -26.62
N LEU A 52 18.44 -12.28 -26.92
CA LEU A 52 17.07 -12.09 -26.42
C LEU A 52 16.04 -11.84 -27.53
N ASN A 53 16.37 -12.11 -28.81
CA ASN A 53 15.44 -11.94 -29.95
C ASN A 53 14.10 -12.68 -29.76
N LYS A 54 14.11 -13.83 -29.06
CA LYS A 54 12.90 -14.59 -28.75
C LYS A 54 12.19 -14.01 -27.54
N LEU A 55 10.95 -13.58 -27.73
CA LEU A 55 10.09 -13.03 -26.67
C LEU A 55 9.98 -13.96 -25.45
N SER A 56 9.84 -15.27 -25.66
CA SER A 56 9.75 -16.24 -24.56
C SER A 56 11.01 -16.28 -23.71
N THR A 57 12.19 -16.18 -24.33
CA THR A 57 13.48 -16.15 -23.63
C THR A 57 13.64 -14.85 -22.84
N PHE A 58 13.25 -13.71 -23.42
CA PHE A 58 13.23 -12.44 -22.71
C PHE A 58 12.28 -12.45 -21.51
N VAL A 59 11.05 -12.95 -21.69
CA VAL A 59 10.06 -13.06 -20.61
C VAL A 59 10.60 -13.90 -19.46
N ALA A 60 11.18 -15.07 -19.74
CA ALA A 60 11.74 -15.95 -18.73
C ALA A 60 12.87 -15.26 -17.93
N LEU A 61 13.81 -14.62 -18.63
CA LEU A 61 14.92 -13.90 -17.98
C LEU A 61 14.44 -12.66 -17.21
N PHE A 62 13.45 -11.95 -17.75
CA PHE A 62 12.84 -10.79 -17.10
C PHE A 62 12.24 -11.20 -15.77
N PHE A 63 11.37 -12.23 -15.71
CA PHE A 63 10.80 -12.66 -14.42
C PHE A 63 11.84 -13.22 -13.46
N LEU A 64 12.84 -13.95 -13.97
CA LEU A 64 13.93 -14.50 -13.16
C LEU A 64 14.77 -13.40 -12.48
N THR A 65 14.92 -12.23 -13.10
CA THR A 65 15.71 -11.11 -12.57
C THR A 65 14.84 -10.07 -11.85
N TYR A 66 13.68 -9.73 -12.41
CA TYR A 66 12.74 -8.75 -11.89
C TYR A 66 12.16 -9.16 -10.54
N ILE A 67 11.72 -10.41 -10.38
CA ILE A 67 11.11 -10.86 -9.11
C ILE A 67 12.11 -10.77 -7.95
N PRO A 68 13.33 -11.34 -8.04
CA PRO A 68 14.33 -11.19 -6.97
C PRO A 68 14.69 -9.73 -6.70
N LEU A 69 14.89 -8.91 -7.73
CA LEU A 69 15.19 -7.48 -7.56
C LEU A 69 14.04 -6.75 -6.85
N ALA A 70 12.79 -7.01 -7.23
CA ALA A 70 11.62 -6.43 -6.59
C ALA A 70 11.51 -6.86 -5.12
N VAL A 71 11.78 -8.13 -4.81
CA VAL A 71 11.81 -8.64 -3.43
C VAL A 71 12.94 -8.00 -2.63
N LEU A 72 14.14 -7.86 -3.18
CA LEU A 72 15.27 -7.20 -2.52
C LEU A 72 15.00 -5.72 -2.25
N MET A 73 14.44 -5.01 -3.24
CA MET A 73 14.03 -3.61 -3.09
C MET A 73 12.93 -3.46 -2.05
N GLY A 74 11.91 -4.32 -2.07
CA GLY A 74 10.86 -4.35 -1.06
C GLY A 74 11.41 -4.64 0.33
N TYR A 75 12.29 -5.63 0.45
CA TYR A 75 12.97 -5.96 1.70
C TYR A 75 13.77 -4.78 2.25
N PHE A 76 14.51 -4.09 1.38
CA PHE A 76 15.25 -2.90 1.77
C PHE A 76 14.31 -1.78 2.24
N GLU A 77 13.20 -1.56 1.52
CA GLU A 77 12.20 -0.54 1.86
C GLU A 77 11.54 -0.84 3.22
N PHE A 78 11.19 -2.09 3.50
CA PHE A 78 10.62 -2.49 4.78
C PHE A 78 11.62 -2.43 5.94
N ARG A 79 12.89 -2.75 5.70
CA ARG A 79 13.91 -2.84 6.77
C ARG A 79 14.61 -1.51 7.06
N LYS A 80 14.79 -0.67 6.04
CA LYS A 80 15.60 0.57 6.13
C LYS A 80 14.95 1.79 5.47
N GLY A 81 13.90 1.60 4.66
CA GLY A 81 13.30 2.62 3.83
C GLY A 81 12.20 3.45 4.50
N GLU A 82 11.40 4.09 3.65
CA GLU A 82 10.43 5.10 4.05
C GLU A 82 9.24 4.52 4.78
N MET A 83 8.83 3.28 4.56
CA MET A 83 7.66 2.70 5.25
C MET A 83 7.81 2.69 6.79
N THR A 84 8.99 2.36 7.30
CA THR A 84 9.30 2.46 8.74
C THR A 84 9.54 3.89 9.21
N ARG A 85 10.02 4.79 8.34
CA ARG A 85 10.43 6.15 8.70
C ARG A 85 9.32 7.20 8.53
N LYS A 86 8.39 7.04 7.58
CA LYS A 86 7.29 7.98 7.27
C LYS A 86 6.39 8.27 8.47
N PRO A 87 6.01 7.29 9.31
CA PRO A 87 5.27 7.57 10.54
C PRO A 87 6.07 8.43 11.52
N MET A 88 7.40 8.32 11.50
CA MET A 88 8.31 9.10 12.36
C MET A 88 8.63 10.48 11.78
N LEU A 89 8.64 10.63 10.45
CA LEU A 89 8.96 11.87 9.75
C LEU A 89 7.79 12.85 9.71
N ASN A 90 6.54 12.37 9.62
CA ASN A 90 5.37 13.23 9.69
C ASN A 90 4.90 13.36 11.15
N PRO A 91 5.06 14.52 11.81
CA PRO A 91 4.68 14.70 13.20
C PRO A 91 3.21 14.35 13.44
N TYR A 92 2.30 14.71 12.52
CA TYR A 92 0.88 14.40 12.64
C TYR A 92 0.60 12.90 12.73
N ILE A 93 1.28 12.08 11.90
CA ILE A 93 1.07 10.63 11.89
C ILE A 93 1.58 10.00 13.18
N ARG A 94 2.75 10.44 13.67
CA ARG A 94 3.30 10.01 14.96
C ARG A 94 2.32 10.29 16.10
N ASP A 95 1.85 11.53 16.19
CA ASP A 95 0.98 11.98 17.27
C ASP A 95 -0.41 11.32 17.21
N ARG A 96 -0.92 11.10 15.99
CA ARG A 96 -2.15 10.33 15.77
C ARG A 96 -2.01 8.89 16.25
N ASN A 97 -0.90 8.22 15.93
CA ASN A 97 -0.65 6.85 16.39
C ASN A 97 -0.54 6.79 17.92
N GLU A 98 0.16 7.75 18.55
CA GLU A 98 0.22 7.89 20.00
C GLU A 98 -1.18 8.05 20.62
N ALA A 99 -2.02 8.92 20.04
CA ALA A 99 -3.38 9.09 20.51
C ALA A 99 -4.22 7.81 20.38
N THR A 100 -4.06 7.04 19.30
CA THR A 100 -4.75 5.75 19.12
C THR A 100 -4.28 4.69 20.13
N ILE A 101 -2.98 4.65 20.46
CA ILE A 101 -2.44 3.76 21.50
C ILE A 101 -3.05 4.13 22.86
N LEU A 102 -3.05 5.42 23.22
CA LEU A 102 -3.65 5.91 24.46
C LEU A 102 -5.15 5.60 24.56
N GLN A 103 -5.89 5.69 23.45
CA GLN A 103 -7.31 5.29 23.42
C GLN A 103 -7.49 3.78 23.65
N SER A 104 -6.61 2.95 23.09
CA SER A 104 -6.66 1.50 23.27
C SER A 104 -6.31 1.11 24.72
N GLU A 105 -5.29 1.72 25.30
CA GLU A 105 -4.92 1.52 26.71
C GLU A 105 -5.97 2.05 27.68
N SER A 106 -6.64 3.16 27.33
CA SER A 106 -7.77 3.67 28.09
C SER A 106 -8.91 2.66 28.14
N LEU A 107 -9.24 2.07 26.98
CA LEU A 107 -10.25 1.02 26.89
C LEU A 107 -9.87 -0.21 27.73
N GLN A 108 -8.60 -0.61 27.73
CA GLN A 108 -8.11 -1.68 28.62
C GLN A 108 -8.31 -1.32 30.10
N SER A 109 -7.88 -0.12 30.50
CA SER A 109 -8.00 0.34 31.90
C SER A 109 -9.45 0.44 32.35
N TYR A 110 -10.36 0.79 31.43
CA TYR A 110 -11.80 0.79 31.65
C TYR A 110 -12.33 -0.63 31.94
N TYR A 111 -11.89 -1.63 31.16
CA TYR A 111 -12.25 -3.03 31.41
C TYR A 111 -11.66 -3.58 32.70
N ASP A 112 -10.47 -3.10 33.11
CA ASP A 112 -9.82 -3.45 34.37
C ASP A 112 -10.46 -2.77 35.59
N GLY A 113 -11.43 -1.87 35.37
CA GLY A 113 -12.13 -1.13 36.43
C GLY A 113 -11.39 0.11 36.94
N ASP A 114 -10.22 0.43 36.40
CA ASP A 114 -9.45 1.64 36.73
C ASP A 114 -9.94 2.83 35.88
N MET A 115 -11.03 3.43 36.35
CA MET A 115 -11.69 4.56 35.68
C MET A 115 -10.85 5.84 35.67
N ASP A 116 -10.01 6.06 36.68
CA ASP A 116 -9.14 7.23 36.77
C ASP A 116 -8.05 7.16 35.71
N MET A 117 -7.42 6.00 35.57
CA MET A 117 -6.41 5.77 34.53
C MET A 117 -7.02 5.79 33.13
N ALA A 118 -8.20 5.20 32.96
CA ALA A 118 -8.92 5.22 31.68
C ALA A 118 -9.19 6.67 31.22
N LYS A 119 -9.70 7.51 32.12
CA LYS A 119 -9.99 8.92 31.82
C LYS A 119 -8.73 9.72 31.53
N ALA A 120 -7.69 9.56 32.35
CA ALA A 120 -6.40 10.25 32.15
C ALA A 120 -5.78 9.94 30.78
N LYS A 121 -5.83 8.68 30.33
CA LYS A 121 -5.31 8.26 29.02
C LYS A 121 -6.12 8.84 27.85
N ILE A 122 -7.45 8.89 27.95
CA ILE A 122 -8.30 9.56 26.95
C ILE A 122 -7.99 11.05 26.88
N GLU A 123 -7.91 11.74 28.02
CA GLU A 123 -7.61 13.18 28.07
C GLU A 123 -6.25 13.49 27.43
N LYS A 124 -5.24 12.66 27.72
CA LYS A 124 -3.93 12.75 27.08
C LYS A 124 -4.01 12.54 25.56
N SER A 125 -4.79 11.57 25.09
CA SER A 125 -4.99 11.34 23.64
C SER A 125 -5.60 12.57 22.94
N ILE A 126 -6.58 13.19 23.59
CA ILE A 126 -7.27 14.39 23.07
C ILE A 126 -6.30 15.57 23.06
N PHE A 127 -5.49 15.74 24.10
CA PHE A 127 -4.48 16.79 24.19
C PHE A 127 -3.46 16.68 23.05
N VAL A 128 -2.94 15.48 22.78
CA VAL A 128 -2.00 15.21 21.68
C VAL A 128 -2.61 15.59 20.33
N MET A 129 -3.89 15.28 20.10
CA MET A 129 -4.59 15.61 18.85
C MET A 129 -5.03 17.07 18.76
N ARG A 130 -5.19 17.76 19.91
CA ARG A 130 -5.66 19.15 19.97
C ARG A 130 -4.78 20.09 19.17
N LYS A 131 -3.46 19.86 19.12
CA LYS A 131 -2.52 20.68 18.36
C LYS A 131 -2.74 20.65 16.84
N TRP A 132 -3.38 19.58 16.34
CA TRP A 132 -3.68 19.39 14.92
C TRP A 132 -5.10 19.77 14.53
N ARG A 133 -5.92 20.15 15.51
CA ARG A 133 -7.25 20.66 15.28
C ARG A 133 -7.12 22.02 14.60
N LYS A 134 -7.38 22.08 13.29
CA LYS A 134 -7.57 23.36 12.60
C LYS A 134 -8.70 24.09 13.32
N THR A 135 -8.38 25.21 13.97
CA THR A 135 -9.37 26.20 14.38
C THR A 135 -10.08 26.64 13.11
N ARG A 136 -11.31 26.16 12.95
CA ARG A 136 -12.29 26.79 12.07
C ARG A 136 -12.79 28.05 12.75
#